data_AF-A0A936UGB9-F1
#
_entry.id   AF-A0A936UGB9-F1
#
_cell.length_a   1.000
_cell.length_b   1.000
_cell.length_c   1.000
_cell.angle_alpha   90.00
_cell.angle_beta   90.00
_cell.angle_gamma   90.00
#
_symmetry.space_group_name_H-M   'P 1'
#
loop_
_entity.id
_entity.type
_entity.pdbx_description
1 polymer ?
#
loop_
_entity_poly.entity_id
_entity_poly.type
_entity_poly.pdbx_seq_one_letter_code
_entity_poly.pdbx_strand_id
1 'polypeptide(L)'
;MIRVLMTSVSGLMTSVSGLMTSVSGLMTSVSGLMTSFSGLMTSFSGLMTSVSGLMTSVSGLMTSVSGLMTSFSGLMTSVSGLMTSVSGLMTSVSGLMASVSGLMASDSGLMTSVSGLMTSDSGLMTSVSGLMTSVSGLMASVSGLMASDSGLIKTDRSFK
;
A
#
# COMPACT_ATOMS: atom_id res chain seq x y z
N MET A 1 17.32 -23.97 -1.48
CA MET A 1 17.45 -22.50 -1.42
C MET A 1 18.43 -22.08 -2.49
N ILE A 2 17.92 -21.64 -3.63
CA ILE A 2 18.72 -21.26 -4.78
C ILE A 2 19.19 -19.82 -4.52
N ARG A 3 20.47 -19.61 -4.18
CA ARG A 3 21.08 -18.27 -4.23
C ARG A 3 21.34 -17.93 -5.70
N VAL A 4 20.46 -17.15 -6.31
CA VAL A 4 20.55 -16.86 -7.75
C VAL A 4 20.56 -15.37 -8.04
N LEU A 5 21.39 -15.04 -9.02
CA LEU A 5 21.32 -13.83 -9.81
C LEU A 5 20.59 -14.19 -11.10
N MET A 6 19.36 -13.71 -11.26
CA MET A 6 18.56 -13.92 -12.48
C MET A 6 18.28 -12.59 -13.14
N THR A 7 18.68 -12.45 -14.40
CA THR A 7 18.45 -11.22 -15.16
C THR A 7 17.01 -11.15 -15.65
N SER A 8 16.50 -12.25 -16.23
CA SER A 8 15.14 -12.34 -16.73
C SER A 8 14.55 -13.71 -16.45
N VAL A 9 13.32 -13.72 -15.96
CA VAL A 9 12.52 -14.93 -15.75
C VAL A 9 11.17 -14.74 -16.42
N SER A 10 10.73 -15.74 -17.17
CA SER A 10 9.34 -15.87 -17.58
C SER A 10 8.77 -17.23 -17.17
N GLY A 11 7.54 -17.25 -16.67
CA GLY A 11 6.81 -18.49 -16.37
C GLY A 11 6.45 -18.68 -14.90
N LEU A 12 6.44 -19.94 -14.46
CA LEU A 12 6.02 -20.36 -13.12
C LEU A 12 7.24 -20.64 -12.23
N MET A 13 7.34 -19.94 -11.10
CA MET A 13 8.33 -20.22 -10.06
C MET A 13 7.67 -20.41 -8.70
N THR A 14 8.05 -21.48 -8.00
CA THR A 14 7.50 -21.79 -6.68
C THR A 14 8.27 -21.07 -5.57
N SER A 15 9.59 -21.05 -5.61
CA SER A 15 10.40 -20.43 -4.57
C SER A 15 11.69 -19.83 -5.10
N VAL A 16 11.96 -18.57 -4.76
CA VAL A 16 13.18 -17.86 -5.12
C VAL A 16 13.76 -17.12 -3.92
N SER A 17 15.08 -17.16 -3.79
CA SER A 17 15.85 -16.42 -2.80
C SER A 17 17.05 -15.74 -3.46
N GLY A 18 17.01 -14.43 -3.70
CA GLY A 18 18.14 -13.76 -4.35
C GLY A 18 17.83 -12.43 -5.01
N LEU A 19 18.59 -12.14 -6.07
CA LEU A 19 18.48 -10.92 -6.86
C LEU A 19 17.86 -11.26 -8.23
N MET A 20 16.73 -10.62 -8.53
CA MET A 20 16.07 -10.72 -9.83
C MET A 20 15.86 -9.34 -10.44
N THR A 21 16.24 -9.17 -11.70
CA THR A 21 16.06 -7.89 -12.39
C THR A 21 14.68 -7.77 -13.01
N SER A 22 14.21 -8.78 -13.75
CA SER A 22 12.90 -8.74 -14.40
C SER A 22 12.21 -10.10 -14.34
N VAL A 23 10.96 -10.10 -13.87
CA VAL A 23 10.13 -11.30 -13.85
C VAL A 23 8.78 -11.03 -14.49
N SER A 24 8.36 -11.94 -15.38
CA SER A 24 7.00 -12.00 -15.91
C SER A 24 6.38 -13.37 -15.65
N GLY A 25 5.29 -13.43 -14.87
CA GLY A 25 4.55 -14.68 -14.65
C GLY A 25 4.02 -14.89 -13.25
N LEU A 26 4.03 -16.15 -12.80
CA LEU A 26 3.45 -16.59 -11.53
C LEU A 26 4.55 -16.97 -10.55
N MET A 27 4.57 -16.30 -9.40
CA MET A 27 5.50 -16.57 -8.31
C MET A 27 4.76 -16.91 -7.01
N THR A 28 5.10 -18.04 -6.40
CA THR A 28 4.48 -18.39 -5.11
C THR A 28 5.20 -17.73 -3.93
N SER A 29 6.53 -17.79 -3.86
CA SER A 29 7.29 -17.23 -2.74
C SER A 29 8.62 -16.65 -3.17
N VAL A 30 8.86 -15.40 -2.80
CA VAL A 30 10.10 -14.68 -3.10
C VAL A 30 10.67 -14.06 -1.84
N SER A 31 11.97 -14.21 -1.68
CA SER A 31 12.78 -13.49 -0.70
C SER A 31 13.95 -12.81 -1.40
N GLY A 32 14.16 -11.51 -1.15
CA GLY A 32 15.32 -10.77 -1.66
C GLY A 32 14.99 -9.48 -2.40
N LEU A 33 15.77 -9.19 -3.44
CA LEU A 33 15.70 -7.94 -4.20
C LEU A 33 15.12 -8.21 -5.58
N MET A 34 14.06 -7.49 -5.93
CA MET A 34 13.44 -7.54 -7.26
C MET A 34 13.29 -6.14 -7.85
N THR A 35 13.84 -5.92 -9.04
CA THR A 35 13.72 -4.61 -9.70
C THR A 35 12.36 -4.44 -10.38
N SER A 36 11.89 -5.44 -11.13
CA SER A 36 10.63 -5.36 -11.86
C SER A 36 9.87 -6.68 -11.83
N PHE A 37 8.60 -6.59 -11.45
CA PHE A 37 7.64 -7.70 -11.48
C PHE A 37 6.43 -7.38 -12.35
N SER A 38 6.04 -8.34 -13.19
CA SER A 38 4.75 -8.33 -13.88
C SER A 38 4.04 -9.68 -13.73
N GLY A 39 2.86 -9.70 -13.13
CA GLY A 39 2.04 -10.91 -13.04
C GLY A 39 1.39 -11.14 -11.68
N LEU A 40 1.42 -12.38 -11.20
CA LEU A 40 0.77 -12.80 -9.96
C LEU A 40 1.81 -13.32 -8.96
N MET A 41 1.84 -12.72 -7.77
CA MET A 41 2.72 -13.14 -6.68
C MET A 41 1.97 -13.38 -5.38
N THR A 42 2.11 -14.58 -4.81
CA THR A 42 1.43 -14.92 -3.56
C THR A 42 2.16 -14.32 -2.35
N SER A 43 3.48 -14.48 -2.25
CA SER A 43 4.25 -14.01 -1.11
C SER A 43 5.57 -13.35 -1.52
N PHE A 44 5.83 -12.17 -0.98
CA PHE A 44 7.08 -11.43 -1.16
C PHE A 44 7.64 -10.94 0.18
N SER A 45 8.95 -11.09 0.33
CA SER A 45 9.73 -10.52 1.44
C SER A 45 11.00 -9.85 0.92
N GLY A 46 11.16 -8.55 1.15
CA GLY A 46 12.40 -7.83 0.81
C GLY A 46 12.17 -6.48 0.15
N LEU A 47 12.93 -6.19 -0.91
CA LEU A 47 12.92 -4.90 -1.61
C LEU A 47 12.45 -5.08 -3.05
N MET A 48 11.41 -4.34 -3.43
CA MET A 48 10.83 -4.35 -4.76
C MET A 48 10.73 -2.94 -5.32
N THR A 49 11.36 -2.68 -6.46
CA THR A 49 11.29 -1.34 -7.07
C THR A 49 9.96 -1.11 -7.79
N SER A 50 9.58 -1.99 -8.72
CA SER A 50 8.40 -1.80 -9.55
C SER A 50 7.54 -3.05 -9.65
N VAL A 51 6.24 -2.89 -9.46
CA VAL A 51 5.24 -3.95 -9.62
C VAL A 51 4.13 -3.53 -10.56
N SER A 52 3.76 -4.47 -11.43
CA SER A 52 2.51 -4.48 -12.19
C SER A 52 1.79 -5.81 -11.97
N GLY A 53 0.60 -5.79 -11.37
CA GLY A 53 -0.24 -6.99 -11.24
C GLY A 53 -0.80 -7.24 -9.84
N LEU A 54 -0.89 -8.51 -9.45
CA LEU A 54 -1.56 -8.95 -8.22
C LEU A 54 -0.55 -9.48 -7.21
N MET A 55 -0.56 -8.92 -6.01
CA MET A 55 0.21 -9.39 -4.85
C MET A 55 -0.71 -9.73 -3.68
N THR A 56 -0.58 -10.95 -3.13
CA THR A 56 -1.41 -11.35 -1.99
C THR A 56 -0.80 -10.92 -0.66
N SER A 57 0.46 -11.24 -0.39
CA SER A 57 1.12 -10.95 0.89
C SER A 57 2.50 -10.40 0.68
N VAL A 58 2.76 -9.23 1.27
CA VAL A 58 3.99 -8.49 1.05
C VAL A 58 4.56 -7.99 2.38
N SER A 59 5.86 -8.21 2.55
CA SER A 59 6.63 -7.65 3.65
C SER A 59 7.89 -6.95 3.11
N GLY A 60 8.12 -5.71 3.52
CA GLY A 60 9.35 -4.97 3.21
C GLY A 60 9.11 -3.62 2.54
N LEU A 61 9.95 -3.30 1.55
CA LEU A 61 9.99 -1.98 0.89
C LEU A 61 9.55 -2.08 -0.56
N MET A 62 8.59 -1.24 -0.94
CA MET A 62 8.10 -1.09 -2.30
C MET A 62 8.18 0.34 -2.78
N THR A 63 8.78 0.59 -3.94
CA THR A 63 8.82 1.94 -4.49
C THR A 63 7.56 2.26 -5.30
N SER A 64 7.22 1.43 -6.27
CA SER A 64 6.09 1.69 -7.18
C SER A 64 5.22 0.46 -7.37
N VAL A 65 3.93 0.60 -7.08
CA VAL A 65 2.94 -0.46 -7.24
C VAL A 65 1.83 -0.01 -8.15
N SER A 66 1.58 -0.81 -9.19
CA SER A 66 0.41 -0.70 -10.03
C SER A 66 -0.37 -2.02 -9.99
N GLY A 67 -1.63 -1.98 -9.55
CA GLY A 67 -2.50 -3.17 -9.53
C GLY A 67 -3.17 -3.44 -8.18
N LEU A 68 -3.28 -4.72 -7.82
CA LEU A 68 -4.04 -5.17 -6.64
C LEU A 68 -3.10 -5.75 -5.58
N MET A 69 -3.23 -5.27 -4.35
CA MET A 69 -2.53 -5.79 -3.20
C MET A 69 -3.48 -6.14 -2.05
N THR A 70 -3.46 -7.39 -1.61
CA THR A 70 -4.33 -7.81 -0.50
C THR A 70 -3.76 -7.40 0.86
N SER A 71 -2.51 -7.76 1.15
CA SER A 71 -1.87 -7.45 2.44
C SER A 71 -0.47 -6.90 2.27
N PHE A 72 -0.22 -5.74 2.89
CA PHE A 72 1.09 -5.09 2.93
C PHE A 72 1.56 -4.84 4.36
N SER A 73 2.85 -5.08 4.60
CA SER A 73 3.55 -4.71 5.82
C SER A 73 4.90 -4.08 5.50
N GLY A 74 5.10 -2.79 5.83
CA GLY A 74 6.38 -2.11 5.67
C GLY A 74 6.27 -0.69 5.12
N LEU A 75 7.12 -0.36 4.14
CA LEU A 75 7.22 0.99 3.56
C LEU A 75 6.88 0.96 2.08
N MET A 76 5.95 1.83 1.66
CA MET A 76 5.58 1.99 0.28
C MET A 76 5.58 3.46 -0.16
N THR A 77 6.25 3.75 -1.26
CA THR A 77 6.35 5.13 -1.77
C THR A 77 5.13 5.51 -2.61
N SER A 78 4.83 4.75 -3.66
CA SER A 78 3.80 5.12 -4.63
C SER A 78 2.88 3.95 -4.96
N VAL A 79 1.56 4.20 -4.91
CA VAL A 79 0.53 3.22 -5.26
C VAL A 79 -0.44 3.80 -6.27
N SER A 80 -0.72 3.01 -7.30
CA SER A 80 -1.86 3.16 -8.20
C SER A 80 -2.66 1.86 -8.27
N GLY A 81 -3.83 1.82 -7.62
CA GLY A 81 -4.71 0.65 -7.68
C GLY A 81 -5.50 0.34 -6.42
N LEU A 82 -5.71 -0.94 -6.13
CA LEU A 82 -6.56 -1.41 -5.03
C LEU A 82 -5.70 -2.05 -3.93
N MET A 83 -5.90 -1.61 -2.69
CA MET A 83 -5.29 -2.19 -1.50
C MET A 83 -6.34 -2.57 -0.46
N THR A 84 -6.27 -3.79 0.06
CA THR A 84 -7.21 -4.24 1.10
C THR A 84 -6.72 -3.93 2.50
N SER A 85 -5.50 -4.33 2.86
CA SER A 85 -4.97 -4.15 4.21
C SER A 85 -3.51 -3.71 4.17
N VAL A 86 -3.24 -2.59 4.82
CA VAL A 86 -1.89 -2.00 4.87
C VAL A 86 -1.51 -1.73 6.32
N SER A 87 -0.32 -2.18 6.68
CA SER A 87 0.37 -1.83 7.92
C SER A 87 1.71 -1.16 7.61
N GLY A 88 1.92 0.05 8.09
CA GLY A 88 3.20 0.76 7.97
C GLY A 88 3.10 2.16 7.36
N LEU A 89 4.06 2.53 6.52
CA LEU A 89 4.22 3.88 5.97
C LEU A 89 3.90 3.90 4.48
N MET A 90 3.03 4.84 4.08
CA MET A 90 2.67 5.12 2.70
C MET A 90 2.90 6.61 2.38
N THR A 91 3.59 6.90 1.29
CA THR A 91 3.82 8.29 0.88
C THR A 91 2.68 8.80 -0.01
N SER A 92 2.43 8.15 -1.14
CA SER A 92 1.48 8.63 -2.14
C SER A 92 0.56 7.52 -2.62
N VAL A 93 -0.74 7.73 -2.47
CA VAL A 93 -1.76 6.77 -2.89
C VAL A 93 -2.72 7.39 -3.88
N SER A 94 -2.98 6.66 -4.95
CA SER A 94 -4.07 6.90 -5.87
C SER A 94 -4.85 5.59 -6.07
N GLY A 95 -6.14 5.58 -5.74
CA GLY A 95 -7.00 4.40 -5.95
C GLY A 95 -7.91 4.07 -4.78
N LEU A 96 -8.10 2.78 -4.48
CA LEU A 96 -9.03 2.32 -3.46
C LEU A 96 -8.28 1.62 -2.33
N MET A 97 -8.54 2.04 -1.09
CA MET A 97 -7.97 1.47 0.12
C MET A 97 -9.06 1.08 1.12
N ALA A 98 -9.09 -0.18 1.54
CA ALA A 98 -10.07 -0.59 2.55
C ALA A 98 -9.58 -0.24 3.98
N SER A 99 -8.39 -0.71 4.36
CA SER A 99 -7.88 -0.50 5.73
C SER A 99 -6.40 -0.17 5.77
N VAL A 100 -6.08 0.89 6.53
CA VAL A 100 -4.72 1.34 6.78
C VAL A 100 -4.46 1.47 8.26
N SER A 101 -3.33 0.93 8.69
CA SER A 101 -2.77 1.14 10.02
C SER A 101 -1.36 1.69 9.89
N GLY A 102 -1.15 2.92 10.34
CA GLY A 102 0.16 3.57 10.33
C GLY A 102 0.13 5.01 9.84
N LEU A 103 1.11 5.37 9.01
CA LEU A 103 1.30 6.73 8.53
C LEU A 103 1.03 6.80 7.03
N MET A 104 0.16 7.73 6.64
CA MET A 104 -0.08 8.08 5.25
C MET A 104 0.21 9.57 5.04
N ALA A 105 1.08 9.90 4.09
CA ALA A 105 1.28 11.29 3.73
C ALA A 105 0.11 11.80 2.88
N SER A 106 -0.14 11.22 1.71
CA SER A 106 -1.15 11.74 0.79
C SER A 106 -2.04 10.66 0.17
N ASP A 107 -3.35 10.93 0.15
CA ASP A 107 -4.37 10.17 -0.58
C ASP A 107 -5.16 11.05 -1.55
N SER A 108 -5.46 10.50 -2.72
CA SER A 108 -6.36 11.07 -3.74
C SER A 108 -7.44 10.09 -4.20
N GLY A 109 -7.82 9.16 -3.32
CA GLY A 109 -8.59 7.98 -3.64
C GLY A 109 -9.90 7.83 -2.87
N LEU A 110 -10.39 6.60 -2.80
CA LEU A 110 -11.44 6.20 -1.87
C LEU A 110 -10.78 5.40 -0.76
N MET A 111 -11.00 5.82 0.48
CA MET A 111 -10.56 5.07 1.64
C MET A 111 -11.66 4.83 2.67
N THR A 112 -11.76 3.57 3.10
CA THR A 112 -12.78 3.18 4.08
C THR A 112 -12.33 3.43 5.51
N SER A 113 -11.11 3.04 5.88
CA SER A 113 -10.67 3.14 7.27
C SER A 113 -9.18 3.44 7.42
N VAL A 114 -8.87 4.41 8.28
CA VAL A 114 -7.50 4.73 8.70
C VAL A 114 -7.40 4.68 10.22
N SER A 115 -6.33 4.04 10.69
CA SER A 115 -5.87 4.07 12.07
C SER A 115 -4.44 4.60 12.10
N GLY A 116 -4.25 5.81 12.61
CA GLY A 116 -2.93 6.45 12.70
C GLY A 116 -2.92 7.90 12.22
N LEU A 117 -1.86 8.28 11.51
CA LEU A 117 -1.65 9.67 11.06
C LEU A 117 -1.87 9.76 9.56
N MET A 118 -2.72 10.70 9.15
CA MET A 118 -2.87 11.14 7.77
C MET A 118 -2.52 12.62 7.62
N THR A 119 -1.63 12.95 6.69
CA THR A 119 -1.28 14.37 6.48
C THR A 119 -2.23 15.06 5.51
N SER A 120 -2.59 14.44 4.40
CA SER A 120 -3.45 15.04 3.38
C SER A 120 -4.41 14.03 2.77
N ASP A 121 -5.69 14.38 2.75
CA ASP A 121 -6.75 13.68 2.01
C ASP A 121 -7.40 14.63 0.99
N SER A 122 -7.47 14.18 -0.25
CA SER A 122 -8.22 14.85 -1.32
C SER A 122 -9.37 14.00 -1.88
N GLY A 123 -9.62 12.85 -1.27
CA GLY A 123 -10.52 11.81 -1.75
C GLY A 123 -11.83 11.71 -0.98
N LEU A 124 -12.35 10.48 -0.90
CA LEU A 124 -13.49 10.13 -0.06
C LEU A 124 -13.02 9.25 1.09
N MET A 125 -13.23 9.71 2.32
CA MET A 125 -12.86 9.02 3.55
C MET A 125 -14.09 8.62 4.36
N THR A 126 -14.22 7.34 4.72
CA THR A 126 -15.35 6.91 5.57
C THR A 126 -15.06 7.06 7.06
N SER A 127 -13.92 6.55 7.54
CA SER A 127 -13.59 6.57 8.97
C SER A 127 -12.10 6.83 9.22
N VAL A 128 -11.82 7.74 10.14
CA VAL A 128 -10.46 8.01 10.63
C VAL A 128 -10.41 7.87 12.15
N SER A 129 -9.40 7.15 12.63
CA SER A 129 -9.04 7.05 14.05
C SER A 129 -7.59 7.48 14.23
N GLY A 130 -7.35 8.66 14.80
CA GLY A 130 -6.00 9.21 14.98
C GLY A 130 -5.87 10.70 14.66
N LEU A 131 -4.82 11.10 13.93
CA LEU A 131 -4.53 12.50 13.64
C LEU A 131 -4.65 12.77 12.14
N MET A 132 -5.32 13.86 11.80
CA MET A 132 -5.51 14.34 10.43
C MET A 132 -5.10 15.80 10.30
N THR A 133 -4.23 16.10 9.32
CA THR A 133 -3.70 17.46 9.18
C THR A 133 -4.52 18.30 8.21
N SER A 134 -4.78 17.80 7.00
CA SER A 134 -5.46 18.55 5.93
C SER A 134 -6.47 17.68 5.18
N VAL A 135 -7.66 18.22 4.96
CA VAL A 135 -8.74 17.59 4.17
C VAL A 135 -9.28 18.57 3.13
N SER A 136 -9.34 18.14 1.88
CA SER A 136 -10.08 18.82 0.80
C SER A 136 -11.19 17.96 0.21
N GLY A 137 -11.34 16.72 0.70
CA GLY A 137 -12.29 15.71 0.25
C GLY A 137 -13.59 15.66 1.05
N LEU A 138 -14.28 14.51 1.00
CA LEU A 138 -15.48 14.23 1.80
C LEU A 138 -15.14 13.23 2.91
N MET A 139 -15.55 13.55 4.14
CA MET A 139 -15.32 12.72 5.32
C MET A 139 -16.62 12.38 6.05
N ALA A 140 -16.80 11.10 6.38
CA ALA A 140 -18.02 10.64 7.07
C ALA A 140 -17.89 10.51 8.60
N SER A 141 -16.71 10.19 9.14
CA SER A 141 -16.49 10.10 10.59
C SER A 141 -15.03 10.28 10.98
N VAL A 142 -14.80 10.96 12.10
CA VAL A 142 -13.47 11.21 12.68
C VAL A 142 -13.52 10.97 14.18
N SER A 143 -12.72 10.01 14.65
CA SER A 143 -12.48 9.70 16.06
C SER A 143 -11.02 10.05 16.39
N GLY A 144 -10.73 11.36 16.41
CA GLY A 144 -9.36 11.85 16.37
C GLY A 144 -9.22 13.37 16.37
N LEU A 145 -7.98 13.85 16.29
CA LEU A 145 -7.66 15.28 16.18
C LEU A 145 -7.59 15.70 14.70
N MET A 146 -8.11 16.89 14.41
CA MET A 146 -8.07 17.49 13.09
C MET A 146 -7.51 18.91 13.15
N ALA A 147 -6.51 19.22 12.31
CA ALA A 147 -5.87 20.53 12.29
C ALA A 147 -6.47 21.50 11.26
N SER A 148 -6.86 21.04 10.08
CA SER A 148 -7.41 21.88 9.01
C SER A 148 -8.36 21.10 8.10
N ASP A 149 -9.46 21.77 7.72
CA ASP A 149 -10.49 21.22 6.85
C ASP A 149 -11.00 22.28 5.87
N SER A 150 -11.07 21.91 4.60
CA SER A 150 -11.67 22.66 3.50
C SER A 150 -12.75 21.84 2.76
N GLY A 151 -13.03 20.63 3.24
CA GLY A 151 -13.98 19.67 2.69
C GLY A 151 -15.30 19.65 3.45
N LEU A 152 -16.08 18.58 3.25
CA LEU A 152 -17.31 18.33 3.99
C LEU A 152 -17.08 17.23 5.02
N ILE A 153 -17.39 17.49 6.30
CA ILE A 153 -17.18 16.53 7.40
C ILE A 153 -18.47 16.25 8.16
N LYS A 154 -18.79 14.96 8.31
CA LYS A 154 -19.70 14.45 9.33
C LYS A 154 -18.86 13.89 10.49
N THR A 155 -19.12 14.29 11.73
CA THR A 155 -18.29 13.92 12.89
C THR A 155 -19.12 13.25 13.97
N ASP A 156 -18.68 12.09 14.47
CA ASP A 156 -19.18 11.48 15.70
C ASP A 156 -18.19 11.86 16.83
N ARG A 157 -18.55 12.87 17.63
CA ARG A 157 -17.61 13.52 18.54
C ARG A 157 -17.52 12.75 19.86
N SER A 158 -16.61 11.79 19.97
CA SER A 158 -16.24 11.14 21.23
C SER A 158 -14.86 11.60 21.70
N PHE A 159 -14.80 12.71 22.45
CA PHE A 159 -13.60 13.08 23.22
C PHE A 159 -13.61 12.29 24.53
N LYS A 160 -12.64 11.39 24.73
CA LYS A 160 -12.35 10.83 26.05
C LYS A 160 -10.84 10.75 26.26
#